data_AF-A0A941QT03-F1
#
_entry.id   AF-A0A941QT03-F1
#
_cell.length_a   1.000
_cell.length_b   1.000
_cell.length_c   1.000
_cell.angle_alpha   90.00
_cell.angle_beta   90.00
_cell.angle_gamma   90.00
#
_symmetry.space_group_name_H-M   'P 1'
#
loop_
_entity.id
_entity.type
_entity.pdbx_description
1 polymer ?
#
loop_
_entity_poly.entity_id
_entity_poly.type
_entity_poly.pdbx_seq_one_letter_code
_entity_poly.pdbx_strand_id
1 'polypeptide(L)'
;MIAVRLTIALVISVGLTVPLQAQETRDVEVGPLWNQQYADTICPAVAHAVEGRWNGQWLTTRPGEMSVCGIEFPAQETAVEVGPIWNQDHAELVCPAVAHALRGRWTGHWWTTISGEMSVCQIAG
;
A
#
# COMPACT_ATOMS: atom_id res chain seq x y z
N MET A 1 58.80 -20.37 -5.64
CA MET A 1 57.46 -20.61 -6.23
C MET A 1 56.43 -20.13 -5.21
N ILE A 2 55.82 -18.96 -5.41
CA ILE A 2 54.76 -18.42 -4.52
C ILE A 2 53.53 -18.22 -5.40
N ALA A 3 52.52 -19.06 -5.21
CA ALA A 3 51.24 -18.96 -5.92
C ALA A 3 50.34 -17.98 -5.17
N VAL A 4 50.15 -16.78 -5.73
CA VAL A 4 49.15 -15.82 -5.24
C VAL A 4 47.78 -16.29 -5.71
N ARG A 5 46.95 -16.79 -4.79
CA ARG A 5 45.56 -17.15 -5.07
C ARG A 5 44.70 -15.90 -4.99
N LEU A 6 44.28 -15.40 -6.14
CA LEU A 6 43.33 -14.29 -6.27
C LEU A 6 41.90 -14.85 -6.12
N THR A 7 41.28 -14.72 -4.95
CA THR A 7 39.86 -15.03 -4.76
C THR A 7 39.03 -13.81 -5.11
N ILE A 8 38.34 -13.86 -6.25
CA ILE A 8 37.32 -12.88 -6.65
C ILE A 8 36.08 -13.13 -5.78
N ALA A 9 35.74 -12.17 -4.91
CA ALA A 9 34.47 -12.19 -4.18
C ALA A 9 33.36 -11.70 -5.12
N LEU A 10 32.49 -12.61 -5.56
CA LEU A 10 31.27 -12.29 -6.28
C LEU A 10 30.28 -11.65 -5.29
N VAL A 11 30.11 -10.34 -5.38
CA VAL A 11 29.04 -9.63 -4.65
C VAL A 11 27.75 -9.83 -5.43
N ILE A 12 26.93 -10.81 -5.03
CA ILE A 12 25.58 -10.99 -5.56
C ILE A 12 24.69 -9.93 -4.90
N SER A 13 24.47 -8.82 -5.58
CA SER A 13 23.48 -7.82 -5.17
C SER A 13 22.08 -8.40 -5.41
N VAL A 14 21.48 -9.03 -4.40
CA VAL A 14 20.06 -9.39 -4.43
C VAL A 14 19.27 -8.09 -4.44
N GLY A 15 18.65 -7.76 -5.58
CA GLY A 15 17.74 -6.62 -5.69
C GLY A 15 16.48 -6.89 -4.88
N LEU A 16 16.35 -6.24 -3.73
CA LEU A 16 15.14 -6.28 -2.92
C LEU A 16 14.08 -5.41 -3.60
N THR A 17 13.14 -6.01 -4.33
CA THR A 17 11.98 -5.30 -4.86
C THR A 17 11.01 -5.03 -3.71
N VAL A 18 10.99 -3.81 -3.20
CA VAL A 18 9.96 -3.37 -2.25
C VAL A 18 8.65 -3.24 -3.03
N PRO A 19 7.59 -4.00 -2.69
CA PRO A 19 6.30 -3.81 -3.34
C PRO A 19 5.79 -2.41 -3.01
N LEU A 20 5.50 -1.61 -4.04
CA LEU A 20 4.88 -0.30 -3.89
C LEU A 20 3.49 -0.52 -3.29
N GLN A 21 3.28 -0.17 -2.01
CA GLN A 21 1.96 -0.26 -1.39
C GLN A 21 1.03 0.72 -2.11
N ALA A 22 -0.17 0.26 -2.47
CA ALA A 22 -1.20 1.14 -2.99
C ALA A 22 -1.62 2.11 -1.85
N GLN A 23 -1.69 3.39 -2.14
CA GLN A 23 -2.16 4.41 -1.21
C GLN A 23 -3.34 5.11 -1.87
N GLU A 24 -4.48 5.15 -1.18
CA GLU A 24 -5.63 5.91 -1.64
C GLU A 24 -5.47 7.34 -1.11
N THR A 25 -5.48 8.34 -2.00
CA THR A 25 -5.52 9.74 -1.57
C THR A 25 -6.95 10.25 -1.63
N ARG A 26 -7.42 10.85 -0.54
CA ARG A 26 -8.74 11.48 -0.46
C ARG A 26 -8.62 12.87 0.14
N ASP A 27 -9.46 13.77 -0.34
CA ASP A 27 -9.60 15.12 0.20
C ASP A 27 -10.55 15.09 1.41
N VAL A 28 -10.07 15.56 2.56
CA VAL A 28 -10.86 15.66 3.80
C VAL A 28 -11.14 17.11 4.10
N GLU A 29 -12.42 17.46 4.31
CA GLU A 29 -12.86 18.81 4.66
C GLU A 29 -12.43 19.20 6.08
N VAL A 30 -11.89 20.41 6.27
CA VAL A 30 -11.28 20.85 7.54
C VAL A 30 -11.68 22.25 8.02
N GLY A 31 -12.73 22.85 7.47
CA GLY A 31 -13.02 24.26 7.75
C GLY A 31 -12.17 25.21 6.89
N PRO A 32 -12.22 26.53 7.12
CA PRO A 32 -11.42 27.48 6.36
C PRO A 32 -9.93 27.41 6.75
N LEU A 33 -9.07 27.24 5.74
CA LEU A 33 -7.63 27.43 5.85
C LEU A 33 -7.22 28.72 5.13
N TRP A 34 -6.40 29.53 5.80
CA TRP A 34 -6.05 30.89 5.34
C TRP A 34 -4.68 30.98 4.67
N ASN A 35 -3.78 30.05 5.00
CA ASN A 35 -2.41 30.02 4.48
C ASN A 35 -1.75 28.65 4.75
N GLN A 36 -0.57 28.46 4.17
CA GLN A 36 0.22 27.23 4.33
C GLN A 36 0.54 26.92 5.79
N GLN A 37 0.97 27.90 6.58
CA GLN A 37 1.35 27.68 7.98
C GLN A 37 0.18 27.15 8.82
N TYR A 38 -1.05 27.59 8.51
CA TYR A 38 -2.24 27.07 9.16
C TYR A 38 -2.55 25.65 8.71
N ALA A 39 -2.41 25.35 7.41
CA ALA A 39 -2.53 23.98 6.89
C ALA A 39 -1.50 23.03 7.52
N ASP A 40 -0.25 23.47 7.69
CA ASP A 40 0.82 22.71 8.35
C ASP A 40 0.49 22.34 9.81
N THR A 41 -0.42 23.09 10.44
CA THR A 41 -0.88 22.82 11.81
C THR A 41 -2.11 21.91 11.83
N ILE A 42 -3.09 22.18 10.97
CA ILE A 42 -4.40 21.51 10.98
C ILE A 42 -4.35 20.17 10.26
N CYS A 43 -3.78 20.11 9.06
CA CYS A 43 -3.85 18.94 8.20
C CYS A 43 -3.15 17.70 8.79
N PRO A 44 -1.98 17.80 9.47
CA PRO A 44 -1.40 16.63 10.15
C PRO A 44 -2.29 16.09 11.28
N ALA A 45 -2.93 16.97 12.05
CA ALA A 45 -3.81 16.56 13.15
C ALA A 45 -5.08 15.89 12.64
N VAL A 46 -5.68 16.43 11.56
CA VAL A 46 -6.83 15.81 10.89
C VAL A 46 -6.44 14.47 10.29
N ALA A 47 -5.31 14.39 9.60
CA ALA A 47 -4.81 13.13 9.02
C ALA A 47 -4.67 12.05 10.09
N HIS A 48 -4.05 12.38 11.23
CA HIS A 48 -3.94 11.46 12.35
C HIS A 48 -5.32 11.01 12.88
N ALA A 49 -6.29 11.92 12.99
CA ALA A 49 -7.63 11.61 13.48
C ALA A 49 -8.41 10.63 12.58
N VAL A 50 -8.04 10.54 11.30
CA VAL A 50 -8.65 9.62 10.33
C VAL A 50 -7.73 8.44 9.97
N GLU A 51 -6.67 8.19 10.75
CA GLU A 51 -5.70 7.12 10.52
C GLU A 51 -5.00 7.20 9.14
N GLY A 52 -4.88 8.42 8.62
CA GLY A 52 -4.18 8.72 7.38
C GLY A 52 -2.90 9.53 7.60
N ARG A 53 -2.25 9.88 6.50
CA ARG A 53 -1.06 10.73 6.45
C ARG A 53 -1.33 11.91 5.54
N TRP A 54 -1.11 13.12 6.03
CA TRP A 54 -1.19 14.30 5.17
C TRP A 54 -0.08 14.26 4.12
N ASN A 55 -0.44 14.45 2.84
CA ASN A 55 0.51 14.44 1.73
C ASN A 55 1.14 15.82 1.45
N GLY A 56 0.86 16.81 2.30
CA GLY A 56 1.33 18.19 2.16
C GLY A 56 0.47 19.05 1.24
N GLN A 57 -0.56 18.49 0.58
CA GLN A 57 -1.48 19.23 -0.27
C GLN A 57 -2.71 19.69 0.51
N TRP A 58 -3.17 20.91 0.22
CA TRP A 58 -4.44 21.43 0.70
C TRP A 58 -5.00 22.38 -0.35
N LEU A 59 -6.32 22.59 -0.31
CA LEU A 59 -7.00 23.47 -1.25
C LEU A 59 -8.19 24.14 -0.57
N THR A 60 -8.36 25.45 -0.77
CA THR A 60 -9.60 26.13 -0.42
C THR A 60 -10.66 25.87 -1.49
N THR A 61 -11.70 25.11 -1.13
CA THR A 61 -12.82 24.77 -2.01
C THR A 61 -13.91 25.84 -2.00
N ARG A 62 -14.08 26.54 -0.87
CA ARG A 62 -14.97 27.70 -0.72
C ARG A 62 -14.27 28.81 0.05
N PRO A 63 -13.96 29.96 -0.59
CA PRO A 63 -13.26 31.07 0.04
C PRO A 63 -13.92 31.52 1.35
N GLY A 64 -13.14 31.52 2.44
CA GLY A 64 -13.61 31.94 3.76
C GLY A 64 -14.49 30.93 4.51
N GLU A 65 -14.85 29.81 3.89
CA GLU A 65 -15.74 28.81 4.46
C GLU A 65 -15.09 27.43 4.59
N MET A 66 -14.49 26.90 3.52
CA MET A 66 -14.06 25.51 3.46
C MET A 66 -12.77 25.31 2.67
N SER A 67 -11.92 24.47 3.23
CA SER A 67 -10.74 23.91 2.62
C SER A 67 -10.68 22.41 2.86
N VAL A 68 -9.88 21.72 2.06
CA VAL A 68 -9.60 20.29 2.18
C VAL A 68 -8.10 20.05 2.41
N CYS A 69 -7.77 18.98 3.10
CA CYS A 69 -6.42 18.44 3.20
C CYS A 69 -6.35 17.14 2.37
N GLY A 70 -5.34 17.01 1.51
CA GLY A 70 -5.05 15.77 0.79
C GLY A 70 -4.45 14.73 1.73
N ILE A 71 -5.19 13.68 2.04
CA ILE A 71 -4.77 12.65 3.00
C ILE A 71 -4.61 11.32 2.26
N GLU A 72 -3.43 10.72 2.42
CA GLU A 72 -3.14 9.36 2.00
C GLU A 72 -3.58 8.38 3.08
N PHE A 73 -4.32 7.36 2.68
CA PHE A 73 -4.72 6.25 3.51
C PHE A 73 -3.93 5.01 3.09
N PRO A 74 -3.46 4.20 4.05
CA PRO A 74 -2.94 2.88 3.71
C PRO A 74 -4.05 2.07 3.03
N ALA A 75 -3.73 1.36 1.95
CA ALA A 75 -4.71 0.46 1.35
C ALA A 75 -5.16 -0.58 2.37
N GLN A 76 -6.46 -0.86 2.39
CA GLN A 76 -7.02 -1.81 3.31
C GLN A 76 -6.76 -3.22 2.78
N GLU A 77 -6.02 -4.02 3.53
CA GLU A 77 -5.73 -5.41 3.18
C GLU A 77 -6.84 -6.33 3.70
N THR A 78 -7.39 -7.15 2.81
CA THR A 78 -8.44 -8.13 3.11
C THR A 78 -8.04 -9.51 2.62
N ALA A 79 -8.20 -10.53 3.46
CA ALA A 79 -8.03 -11.93 3.06
C ALA A 79 -9.33 -12.44 2.41
N VAL A 80 -9.27 -12.80 1.14
CA VAL A 80 -10.42 -13.28 0.37
C VAL A 80 -10.26 -14.76 0.11
N GLU A 81 -11.26 -15.56 0.50
CA GLU A 81 -11.32 -17.00 0.25
C GLU A 81 -11.49 -17.31 -1.24
N VAL A 82 -10.68 -18.25 -1.75
CA VAL A 82 -10.61 -18.56 -3.20
C VAL A 82 -10.61 -20.06 -3.52
N GLY A 83 -10.96 -20.90 -2.54
CA GLY A 83 -10.79 -22.36 -2.67
C GLY A 83 -9.32 -22.78 -2.54
N PRO A 84 -8.97 -24.02 -2.92
CA PRO A 84 -7.64 -24.56 -2.66
C PRO A 84 -6.59 -23.94 -3.59
N ILE A 85 -5.52 -23.40 -3.00
CA ILE A 85 -4.28 -23.07 -3.70
C ILE A 85 -3.22 -24.13 -3.38
N TRP A 86 -2.52 -24.62 -4.41
CA TRP A 86 -1.62 -25.77 -4.29
C TRP A 86 -0.15 -25.35 -4.15
N ASN A 87 0.21 -24.20 -4.73
CA ASN A 87 1.58 -23.67 -4.76
C ASN A 87 1.55 -22.19 -5.19
N GLN A 88 2.73 -21.57 -5.19
CA GLN A 88 2.92 -20.17 -5.58
C GLN A 88 2.44 -19.89 -7.02
N ASP A 89 2.79 -20.74 -8.00
CA ASP A 89 2.39 -20.56 -9.40
C ASP A 89 0.86 -20.57 -9.57
N HIS A 90 0.16 -21.41 -8.81
CA HIS A 90 -1.30 -21.42 -8.78
C HIS A 90 -1.86 -20.13 -8.17
N ALA A 91 -1.23 -19.61 -7.11
CA ALA A 91 -1.62 -18.32 -6.52
C ALA A 91 -1.44 -17.16 -7.52
N GLU A 92 -0.35 -17.16 -8.29
CA GLU A 92 -0.08 -16.15 -9.32
C GLU A 92 -1.08 -16.18 -10.49
N LEU A 93 -1.72 -17.33 -10.72
CA LEU A 93 -2.82 -17.44 -11.68
C LEU A 93 -4.17 -16.97 -11.09
N VAL A 94 -4.47 -17.35 -9.86
CA VAL A 94 -5.79 -17.14 -9.24
C VAL A 94 -5.92 -15.74 -8.63
N CYS A 95 -4.98 -15.35 -7.78
CA CYS A 95 -5.11 -14.16 -6.94
C CYS A 95 -5.18 -12.84 -7.73
N PRO A 96 -4.43 -12.63 -8.83
CA PRO A 96 -4.60 -11.42 -9.65
C PRO A 96 -5.99 -11.30 -10.27
N ALA A 97 -6.59 -12.41 -10.70
CA ALA A 97 -7.93 -12.42 -11.29
C ALA A 97 -9.00 -12.06 -10.26
N VAL A 98 -8.90 -12.62 -9.05
CA VAL A 98 -9.81 -12.30 -7.94
C VAL A 98 -9.65 -10.85 -7.49
N ALA A 99 -8.42 -10.35 -7.37
CA ALA A 99 -8.15 -8.95 -7.05
C ALA A 99 -8.77 -8.01 -8.08
N HIS A 100 -8.60 -8.29 -9.36
CA HIS A 100 -9.21 -7.50 -10.44
C HIS A 100 -10.73 -7.49 -10.35
N ALA A 101 -11.38 -8.64 -10.07
CA ALA A 101 -12.82 -8.72 -9.89
C ALA A 101 -13.34 -7.84 -8.74
N LEU A 102 -12.53 -7.67 -7.69
CA LEU A 102 -12.83 -6.82 -6.54
C LEU A 102 -12.37 -5.36 -6.70
N ARG A 103 -11.85 -4.97 -7.87
CA ARG A 103 -11.21 -3.67 -8.11
C ARG A 103 -10.06 -3.35 -7.14
N GLY A 104 -9.46 -4.39 -6.56
CA GLY A 104 -8.30 -4.29 -5.71
C GLY A 104 -7.02 -4.74 -6.43
N ARG A 105 -5.94 -4.85 -5.66
CA ARG A 105 -4.66 -5.41 -6.09
C ARG A 105 -4.26 -6.56 -5.19
N TRP A 106 -3.87 -7.69 -5.76
CA TRP A 106 -3.25 -8.75 -4.98
C TRP A 106 -1.92 -8.22 -4.41
N THR A 107 -1.70 -8.43 -3.11
CA THR A 107 -0.48 -7.95 -2.44
C THR A 107 0.73 -8.85 -2.73
N GLY A 108 0.50 -10.02 -3.32
CA GLY A 108 1.49 -11.09 -3.46
C GLY A 108 1.43 -12.11 -2.32
N HIS A 109 0.66 -11.84 -1.27
CA HIS A 109 0.48 -12.75 -0.15
C HIS A 109 -0.75 -13.65 -0.33
N TRP A 110 -0.58 -14.91 0.04
CA TRP A 110 -1.64 -15.91 0.12
C TRP A 110 -1.26 -16.94 1.19
N TRP A 111 -2.24 -17.65 1.73
CA TRP A 111 -2.01 -18.79 2.60
C TRP A 111 -3.18 -19.75 2.59
N THR A 112 -2.92 -20.99 2.98
CA THR A 112 -3.96 -22.01 3.14
C THR A 112 -4.57 -21.91 4.53
N THR A 113 -5.89 -21.78 4.60
CA THR A 113 -6.65 -21.77 5.85
C THR A 113 -7.12 -23.17 6.22
N ILE A 114 -7.49 -23.99 5.23
CA ILE A 114 -7.88 -25.40 5.39
C ILE A 114 -7.13 -26.24 4.36
N SER A 115 -6.30 -27.18 4.84
CA SER A 115 -5.45 -28.00 3.98
C SER A 115 -6.26 -28.79 2.95
N GLY A 116 -5.95 -28.57 1.67
CA GLY A 116 -6.63 -29.25 0.55
C GLY A 116 -8.00 -28.71 0.18
N GLU A 117 -8.54 -27.73 0.92
CA GLU A 117 -9.92 -27.24 0.73
C GLU A 117 -10.00 -25.72 0.52
N MET A 118 -9.26 -24.93 1.31
CA MET A 118 -9.41 -23.47 1.30
C MET A 118 -8.10 -22.73 1.51
N SER A 119 -7.89 -21.74 0.66
CA SER A 119 -6.83 -20.75 0.76
C SER A 119 -7.42 -19.35 0.58
N VAL A 120 -6.65 -18.35 0.97
CA VAL A 120 -7.00 -16.95 0.80
C VAL A 120 -5.95 -16.22 -0.01
N CYS A 121 -6.39 -15.24 -0.80
CA CYS A 121 -5.55 -14.21 -1.39
C CYS A 121 -5.67 -12.93 -0.57
N GLN A 122 -4.55 -12.31 -0.21
CA GLN A 122 -4.59 -10.99 0.44
C GLN A 122 -4.69 -9.90 -0.63
N ILE A 123 -5.75 -9.11 -0.57
CA ILE A 123 -6.07 -8.08 -1.56
C ILE A 123 -6.09 -6.73 -0.87
N ALA A 124 -5.35 -5.78 -1.45
CA ALA A 124 -5.35 -4.37 -1.06
C ALA A 124 -6.40 -3.62 -1.89
N GLY A 125 -7.24 -2.83 -1.25
CA GLY A 125 -8.26 -1.99 -1.87
C GLY A 125 -8.47 -0.67 -1.16
#